data_AF-A0A1W9N819-F1
#
_entry.id   AF-A0A1W9N819-F1
#
_cell.length_a   1.000
_cell.length_b   1.000
_cell.length_c   1.000
_cell.angle_alpha   90.00
_cell.angle_beta   90.00
_cell.angle_gamma   90.00
#
_symmetry.space_group_name_H-M   'P 1'
#
loop_
_entity.id
_entity.type
_entity.pdbx_description
1 polymer ?
#
loop_
_entity_poly.entity_id
_entity_poly.type
_entity_poly.pdbx_seq_one_letter_code
_entity_poly.pdbx_strand_id
1 'polypeptide(L)'
;MKKLLHSGQNSEFDLTGALHASQKYSIFIIILSAIQRCLKNKDLEFMEKTEIRDQDSFLRRYIERLKLWSEANPPSSEELEALNKEFRLTRKEQETLAKLARNHIQRGRTSLERGQLEQAAAELSRASQLRPRDPAPRIELAEVWLDSRQKPSTVRNNRKKALKLARAAYSLEPHNPQVLRFIKAHKWMSIVLKPRRPWQYMAYPLALILLFFLLLIWRWDWISSFFQPPSPVIPANRQAEITVIPDSRDIQVNTQALNGGPLTPQIVFAEVGRKNNASYLHLIGRLKSQHQNIQSAALEIWGRDSSGELLFTMPWNALDENSPPLLAGDTLPFTAFRWLETSEAPLQNLEIHPGEIEFIPANTDIPIMEPEVVWNTLRPEGTALAAEIRDQQIYEAYDRQVISLDIALENTGVTELSELAFSLSMNQTIHSIEYNFLDSPLLPLQKGERRVVPAIFSMPLDKRITDSRVAIHIIRADR
;
A
#
# COMPACT_ATOMS: atom_id res chain seq x y z
N MET A 1 73.71 -19.27 -10.14
CA MET A 1 73.91 -20.58 -10.81
C MET A 1 75.22 -20.66 -11.62
N LYS A 2 76.28 -19.95 -11.20
CA LYS A 2 77.60 -19.98 -11.88
C LYS A 2 78.72 -19.68 -10.89
N LYS A 3 78.90 -20.56 -9.90
CA LYS A 3 80.08 -20.67 -9.02
C LYS A 3 79.80 -21.83 -8.07
N LEU A 4 80.49 -22.94 -8.28
CA LEU A 4 80.92 -23.96 -7.31
C LEU A 4 81.29 -25.22 -8.08
N LEU A 5 82.51 -25.20 -8.63
CA LEU A 5 83.26 -26.37 -9.05
C LEU A 5 84.55 -26.32 -8.23
N HIS A 6 84.66 -27.17 -7.21
CA HIS A 6 85.89 -27.82 -6.72
C HIS A 6 85.72 -28.30 -5.27
N SER A 7 85.36 -29.58 -5.11
CA SER A 7 85.99 -30.46 -4.12
C SER A 7 85.55 -31.89 -4.43
N GLY A 8 86.50 -32.70 -4.94
CA GLY A 8 86.33 -34.14 -5.01
C GLY A 8 86.60 -34.74 -3.63
N GLN A 9 85.56 -35.32 -3.03
CA GLN A 9 85.70 -36.30 -1.97
C GLN A 9 84.57 -37.31 -2.09
N ASN A 10 84.96 -38.59 -2.12
CA ASN A 10 84.08 -39.74 -2.19
C ASN A 10 83.17 -39.77 -0.96
N SER A 11 81.89 -39.44 -1.15
CA SER A 11 80.81 -39.80 -0.25
C SER A 11 79.84 -40.68 -1.02
N GLU A 12 79.64 -41.90 -0.54
CA GLU A 12 78.52 -42.78 -0.91
C GLU A 12 77.22 -41.97 -0.91
N PHE A 13 76.73 -41.67 -2.10
CA PHE A 13 75.57 -40.81 -2.29
C PHE A 13 74.32 -41.64 -2.03
N ASP A 14 73.69 -41.40 -0.89
CA ASP A 14 72.44 -42.02 -0.47
C ASP A 14 71.31 -41.61 -1.44
N LEU A 15 71.14 -42.42 -2.48
CA LEU A 15 70.17 -42.25 -3.57
C LEU A 15 68.71 -42.26 -3.09
N THR A 16 68.45 -42.69 -1.84
CA THR A 16 67.09 -42.68 -1.27
C THR A 16 66.62 -41.27 -0.88
N GLY A 17 67.53 -40.38 -0.48
CA GLY A 17 67.22 -38.98 -0.15
C GLY A 17 66.82 -38.13 -1.37
N ALA A 18 67.44 -38.38 -2.53
CA ALA A 18 67.17 -37.64 -3.76
C ALA A 18 65.81 -38.00 -4.39
N LEU A 19 65.37 -39.26 -4.24
CA LEU A 19 64.04 -39.72 -4.67
C LEU A 19 62.93 -39.11 -3.80
N HIS A 20 63.13 -39.00 -2.49
CA HIS A 20 62.18 -38.34 -1.59
C HIS A 20 62.09 -36.81 -1.82
N ALA A 21 63.19 -36.16 -2.17
CA ALA A 21 63.19 -34.75 -2.54
C ALA A 21 62.42 -34.51 -3.85
N SER A 22 62.66 -35.34 -4.87
CA SER A 22 61.96 -35.28 -6.17
C SER A 22 60.44 -35.44 -6.03
N GLN A 23 59.99 -36.39 -5.19
CA GLN A 23 58.56 -36.59 -4.93
C GLN A 23 57.90 -35.40 -4.22
N LYS A 24 58.59 -34.77 -3.26
CA LYS A 24 58.11 -33.56 -2.58
C LYS A 24 58.00 -32.37 -3.52
N TYR A 25 58.94 -32.20 -4.45
CA TYR A 25 58.87 -31.15 -5.47
C TYR A 25 57.70 -31.37 -6.44
N SER A 26 57.43 -32.60 -6.85
CA SER A 26 56.30 -32.92 -7.73
C SER A 26 54.95 -32.61 -7.08
N ILE A 27 54.75 -33.01 -5.81
CA ILE A 27 53.53 -32.72 -5.05
C ILE A 27 53.35 -31.20 -4.86
N PHE A 28 54.43 -30.48 -4.57
CA PHE A 28 54.40 -29.03 -4.41
C PHE A 28 53.98 -28.30 -5.70
N ILE A 29 54.49 -28.74 -6.87
CA ILE A 29 54.11 -28.16 -8.17
C ILE A 29 52.62 -28.42 -8.49
N ILE A 30 52.10 -29.61 -8.17
CA ILE A 30 50.69 -29.95 -8.38
C ILE A 30 49.78 -29.09 -7.50
N ILE A 31 50.13 -28.91 -6.22
CA ILE A 31 49.37 -28.06 -5.29
C ILE A 31 49.42 -26.60 -5.74
N LEU A 32 50.59 -26.09 -6.15
CA LEU A 32 50.73 -24.72 -6.62
C LEU A 32 49.89 -24.47 -7.88
N SER A 33 49.89 -25.41 -8.83
CA SER A 33 49.04 -25.39 -10.03
C SER A 33 47.54 -25.38 -9.70
N ALA A 34 47.11 -26.21 -8.75
CA ALA A 34 45.72 -26.27 -8.31
C ALA A 34 45.27 -24.96 -7.63
N ILE A 35 46.13 -24.36 -6.78
CA ILE A 35 45.89 -23.07 -6.14
C ILE A 35 45.81 -21.95 -7.19
N GLN A 36 46.73 -21.93 -8.16
CA GLN A 36 46.72 -20.92 -9.23
C GLN A 36 45.45 -21.02 -10.10
N ARG A 37 44.98 -22.23 -10.39
CA ARG A 37 43.73 -22.46 -11.12
C ARG A 37 42.50 -22.06 -10.29
N CYS A 38 42.52 -22.29 -8.98
CA CYS A 38 41.45 -21.89 -8.06
C CYS A 38 41.35 -20.37 -7.91
N LEU A 39 42.48 -19.68 -7.78
CA LEU A 39 42.53 -18.21 -7.73
C LEU A 39 42.04 -17.58 -9.03
N LYS A 40 42.49 -18.10 -10.18
CA LYS A 40 42.04 -17.61 -11.49
C LYS A 40 40.53 -17.76 -11.71
N ASN A 41 39.92 -18.85 -11.22
CA ASN A 41 38.47 -19.03 -11.28
C ASN A 41 37.70 -18.09 -10.34
N LYS A 42 38.23 -17.82 -9.13
CA LYS A 42 37.60 -16.86 -8.22
C LYS A 42 37.65 -15.43 -8.75
N ASP A 43 38.74 -15.04 -9.40
CA ASP A 43 38.85 -13.71 -10.01
C ASP A 43 37.89 -13.55 -11.20
N LEU A 44 37.69 -14.61 -12.00
CA LEU A 44 36.68 -14.64 -13.06
C LEU A 44 35.25 -14.52 -12.52
N GLU A 45 34.92 -15.27 -11.46
CA GLU A 45 33.59 -15.23 -10.85
C GLU A 45 33.31 -13.88 -10.16
N PHE A 46 34.33 -13.26 -9.55
CA PHE A 46 34.22 -11.93 -8.94
C PHE A 46 34.04 -10.85 -10.02
N MET A 47 34.83 -10.88 -11.09
CA MET A 47 34.72 -9.96 -12.22
C MET A 47 33.35 -10.07 -12.91
N GLU A 48 32.86 -11.29 -13.13
CA GLU A 48 31.53 -11.55 -13.70
C GLU A 48 30.41 -11.01 -12.79
N LYS A 49 30.49 -11.20 -11.47
CA LYS A 49 29.51 -10.65 -10.52
C LYS A 49 29.54 -9.13 -10.43
N THR A 50 30.72 -8.50 -10.47
CA THR A 50 30.82 -7.04 -10.50
C THR A 50 30.28 -6.46 -11.80
N GLU A 51 30.55 -7.10 -12.93
CA GLU A 51 30.05 -6.67 -14.24
C GLU A 51 28.52 -6.80 -14.33
N ILE A 52 27.94 -7.89 -13.82
CA ILE A 52 26.48 -8.08 -13.76
C ILE A 52 25.82 -7.01 -12.88
N ARG A 53 26.40 -6.71 -11.71
CA ARG A 53 25.87 -5.71 -10.78
C ARG A 53 25.88 -4.30 -11.39
N ASP A 54 26.93 -3.97 -12.13
CA ASP A 54 27.00 -2.68 -12.83
C ASP A 54 26.02 -2.61 -14.00
N GLN A 55 25.88 -3.69 -14.79
CA GLN A 55 24.90 -3.78 -15.89
C GLN A 55 23.45 -3.55 -15.40
N ASP A 56 23.06 -4.16 -14.28
CA ASP A 56 21.73 -3.95 -13.68
C ASP A 56 21.50 -2.49 -13.27
N SER A 57 22.54 -1.81 -12.80
CA SER A 57 22.46 -0.38 -12.44
C SER A 57 22.24 0.53 -13.66
N PHE A 58 22.80 0.16 -14.82
CA PHE A 58 22.65 0.92 -16.06
C PHE A 58 21.26 0.79 -16.64
N LEU A 59 20.76 -0.45 -16.75
CA LEU A 59 19.43 -0.72 -17.29
C LEU A 59 18.34 -0.07 -16.43
N ARG A 60 18.49 -0.11 -15.09
CA ARG A 60 17.58 0.59 -14.16
C ARG A 60 17.55 2.10 -14.42
N ARG A 61 18.72 2.75 -14.54
CA ARG A 61 18.80 4.20 -14.82
C ARG A 61 18.19 4.56 -16.19
N TYR A 62 18.39 3.72 -17.20
CA TYR A 62 17.76 3.90 -18.51
C TYR A 62 16.23 3.82 -18.41
N ILE A 63 15.69 2.82 -17.68
CA ILE A 63 14.23 2.70 -17.49
C ILE A 63 13.67 3.87 -16.66
N GLU A 64 14.37 4.33 -15.63
CA GLU A 64 13.97 5.52 -14.88
C GLU A 64 13.90 6.76 -15.78
N ARG A 65 14.84 6.90 -16.74
CA ARG A 65 14.75 7.96 -17.75
C ARG A 65 13.54 7.77 -18.67
N LEU A 66 13.25 6.54 -19.09
CA LEU A 66 12.05 6.21 -19.87
C LEU A 66 10.74 6.59 -19.17
N LYS A 67 10.66 6.43 -17.85
CA LYS A 67 9.47 6.76 -17.05
C LYS A 67 9.14 8.25 -17.01
N LEU A 68 10.11 9.13 -17.30
CA LEU A 68 9.88 10.58 -17.33
C LEU A 68 8.99 11.01 -18.50
N TRP A 69 8.93 10.23 -19.58
CA TRP A 69 8.00 10.49 -20.68
C TRP A 69 6.60 9.96 -20.34
N SER A 70 5.61 10.85 -20.40
CA SER A 70 4.20 10.47 -20.22
C SER A 70 3.73 9.53 -21.34
N GLU A 71 2.80 8.61 -21.07
CA GLU A 71 2.35 7.63 -22.08
C GLU A 71 1.76 8.31 -23.33
N ALA A 72 1.17 9.50 -23.12
CA ALA A 72 0.52 10.30 -24.15
C ALA A 72 1.46 11.21 -24.96
N ASN A 73 2.70 11.39 -24.53
CA ASN A 73 3.72 12.18 -25.23
C ASN A 73 5.02 11.35 -25.28
N PRO A 74 5.09 10.31 -26.13
CA PRO A 74 6.30 9.49 -26.26
C PRO A 74 7.49 10.32 -26.78
N PRO A 75 8.73 9.99 -26.39
CA PRO A 75 9.94 10.63 -26.92
C PRO A 75 9.98 10.50 -28.44
N SER A 76 10.51 11.50 -29.14
CA SER A 76 10.78 11.47 -30.58
C SER A 76 11.79 10.37 -30.95
N SER A 77 11.95 10.07 -32.25
CA SER A 77 12.95 9.06 -32.67
C SER A 77 14.35 9.52 -32.34
N GLU A 78 14.62 10.81 -32.54
CA GLU A 78 15.90 11.46 -32.25
C GLU A 78 16.21 11.47 -30.75
N GLU A 79 15.21 11.76 -29.91
CA GLU A 79 15.37 11.73 -28.45
C GLU A 79 15.67 10.32 -27.94
N LEU A 80 14.97 9.31 -28.48
CA LEU A 80 15.19 7.92 -28.11
C LEU A 80 16.56 7.41 -28.60
N GLU A 81 16.98 7.79 -29.80
CA GLU A 81 18.31 7.49 -30.31
C GLU A 81 19.42 8.17 -29.51
N ALA A 82 19.22 9.43 -29.11
CA ALA A 82 20.14 10.15 -28.23
C ALA A 82 20.27 9.44 -26.89
N LEU A 83 19.16 9.01 -26.30
CA LEU A 83 19.15 8.24 -25.06
C LEU A 83 19.85 6.87 -25.23
N ASN A 84 19.60 6.17 -26.33
CA ASN A 84 20.26 4.89 -26.62
C ASN A 84 21.78 5.06 -26.78
N LYS A 85 22.23 6.18 -27.36
CA LYS A 85 23.66 6.52 -27.49
C LYS A 85 24.28 6.90 -26.15
N GLU A 86 23.56 7.66 -25.32
CA GLU A 86 23.98 8.05 -23.97
C GLU A 86 24.26 6.81 -23.10
N PHE A 87 23.33 5.85 -23.09
CA PHE A 87 23.44 4.63 -22.29
C PHE A 87 24.17 3.48 -22.99
N ARG A 88 24.57 3.65 -24.26
CA ARG A 88 25.27 2.65 -25.09
C ARG A 88 24.62 1.25 -25.04
N LEU A 89 23.30 1.20 -25.14
CA LEU A 89 22.52 -0.04 -25.03
C LEU A 89 23.00 -1.12 -26.00
N THR A 90 23.40 -2.26 -25.45
CA THR A 90 23.73 -3.47 -26.20
C THR A 90 22.48 -4.14 -26.76
N ARG A 91 22.65 -4.98 -27.78
CA ARG A 91 21.54 -5.77 -28.35
C ARG A 91 20.85 -6.66 -27.30
N LYS A 92 21.61 -7.25 -26.37
CA LYS A 92 21.09 -8.10 -25.29
C LYS A 92 20.19 -7.30 -24.34
N GLU A 93 20.55 -6.07 -24.01
CA GLU A 93 19.74 -5.18 -23.16
C GLU A 93 18.48 -4.72 -23.88
N GLN A 94 18.56 -4.41 -25.17
CA GLN A 94 17.38 -4.10 -26.00
C GLN A 94 16.40 -5.29 -26.05
N GLU A 95 16.92 -6.51 -26.22
CA GLU A 95 16.12 -7.73 -26.17
C GLU A 95 15.51 -7.96 -24.77
N THR A 96 16.24 -7.61 -23.71
CA THR A 96 15.76 -7.66 -22.32
C THR A 96 14.62 -6.68 -22.09
N LEU A 97 14.75 -5.42 -22.54
CA LEU A 97 13.68 -4.42 -22.50
C LEU A 97 12.44 -4.87 -23.29
N ALA A 98 12.65 -5.44 -24.48
CA ALA A 98 11.56 -5.98 -25.29
C ALA A 98 10.86 -7.17 -24.60
N LYS A 99 11.61 -8.03 -23.90
CA LYS A 99 11.05 -9.12 -23.08
C LYS A 99 10.25 -8.57 -21.90
N LEU A 100 10.78 -7.61 -21.15
CA LEU A 100 10.08 -6.95 -20.04
C LEU A 100 8.77 -6.29 -20.50
N ALA A 101 8.80 -5.55 -21.61
CA ALA A 101 7.61 -4.94 -22.18
C ALA A 101 6.54 -5.98 -22.58
N ARG A 102 6.94 -7.08 -23.22
CA ARG A 102 6.02 -8.19 -23.53
C ARG A 102 5.40 -8.81 -22.29
N ASN A 103 6.17 -9.00 -21.23
CA ASN A 103 5.66 -9.52 -19.96
C ASN A 103 4.62 -8.56 -19.35
N HIS A 104 4.88 -7.25 -19.37
CA HIS A 104 3.90 -6.25 -18.93
C HIS A 104 2.62 -6.25 -19.79
N ILE A 105 2.74 -6.38 -21.12
CA ILE A 105 1.55 -6.52 -22.00
C ILE A 105 0.75 -7.76 -21.60
N GLN A 106 1.41 -8.90 -21.40
CA GLN A 106 0.73 -10.14 -21.04
C GLN A 106 0.01 -10.03 -19.69
N ARG A 107 0.66 -9.47 -18.67
CA ARG A 107 0.03 -9.21 -17.36
C ARG A 107 -1.14 -8.24 -17.46
N GLY A 108 -1.00 -7.18 -18.26
CA GLY A 108 -2.07 -6.22 -18.54
C GLY A 108 -3.30 -6.88 -19.15
N ARG A 109 -3.10 -7.77 -20.13
CA ARG A 109 -4.17 -8.56 -20.77
C ARG A 109 -4.82 -9.54 -19.81
N THR A 110 -4.04 -10.29 -19.02
CA THR A 110 -4.59 -11.18 -17.99
C THR A 110 -5.38 -10.41 -16.93
N SER A 111 -4.96 -9.20 -16.58
CA SER A 111 -5.69 -8.32 -15.65
C SER A 111 -7.01 -7.83 -16.27
N LEU A 112 -7.01 -7.49 -17.58
CA LEU A 112 -8.23 -7.16 -18.32
C LEU A 112 -9.23 -8.31 -18.34
N GLU A 113 -8.77 -9.53 -18.63
CA GLU A 113 -9.59 -10.74 -18.63
C GLU A 113 -10.26 -11.00 -17.26
N ARG A 114 -9.60 -10.57 -16.17
CA ARG A 114 -10.10 -10.67 -14.79
C ARG A 114 -10.93 -9.46 -14.35
N GLY A 115 -11.15 -8.45 -15.21
CA GLY A 115 -11.86 -7.22 -14.86
C GLY A 115 -11.08 -6.26 -13.95
N GLN A 116 -9.78 -6.51 -13.72
CA GLN A 116 -8.90 -5.70 -12.87
C GLN A 116 -8.36 -4.49 -13.65
N LEU A 117 -9.25 -3.53 -13.95
CA LEU A 117 -8.97 -2.41 -14.87
C LEU A 117 -7.81 -1.51 -14.42
N GLU A 118 -7.67 -1.25 -13.12
CA GLU A 118 -6.58 -0.40 -12.61
C GLU A 118 -5.21 -1.07 -12.76
N GLN A 119 -5.13 -2.36 -12.42
CA GLN A 119 -3.92 -3.15 -12.60
C GLN A 119 -3.55 -3.30 -14.07
N ALA A 120 -4.54 -3.54 -14.93
CA ALA A 120 -4.36 -3.57 -16.37
C ALA A 120 -3.78 -2.24 -16.91
N ALA A 121 -4.35 -1.11 -16.46
CA ALA A 121 -3.88 0.21 -16.88
C ALA A 121 -2.43 0.46 -16.43
N ALA A 122 -2.07 0.06 -15.20
CA ALA A 122 -0.72 0.19 -14.69
C ALA A 122 0.28 -0.66 -15.50
N GLU A 123 -0.05 -1.92 -15.80
CA GLU A 123 0.82 -2.82 -16.57
C GLU A 123 1.00 -2.36 -18.02
N LEU A 124 -0.08 -1.94 -18.69
CA LEU A 124 -0.02 -1.44 -20.07
C LEU A 124 0.67 -0.07 -20.16
N SER A 125 0.53 0.79 -19.15
CA SER A 125 1.31 2.03 -19.03
C SER A 125 2.81 1.73 -19.01
N ARG A 126 3.25 0.80 -18.13
CA ARG A 126 4.65 0.36 -18.05
C ARG A 126 5.16 -0.19 -19.38
N ALA A 127 4.38 -1.04 -20.04
CA ALA A 127 4.73 -1.54 -21.37
C ALA A 127 4.94 -0.41 -22.40
N SER A 128 4.07 0.61 -22.38
CA SER A 128 4.16 1.76 -23.29
C SER A 128 5.38 2.66 -23.04
N GLN A 129 5.87 2.70 -21.80
CA GLN A 129 7.09 3.42 -21.41
C GLN A 129 8.34 2.64 -21.81
N LEU A 130 8.36 1.32 -21.59
CA LEU A 130 9.48 0.44 -21.96
C LEU A 130 9.67 0.35 -23.48
N ARG A 131 8.59 0.45 -24.26
CA ARG A 131 8.63 0.54 -25.72
C ARG A 131 7.87 1.79 -26.20
N PRO A 132 8.50 2.98 -26.13
CA PRO A 132 7.84 4.23 -26.44
C PRO A 132 7.41 4.38 -27.90
N ARG A 133 8.00 3.58 -28.79
CA ARG A 133 7.71 3.55 -30.23
C ARG A 133 6.70 2.47 -30.62
N ASP A 134 6.31 1.60 -29.68
CA ASP A 134 5.30 0.55 -29.91
C ASP A 134 3.90 1.13 -29.68
N PRO A 135 3.03 1.19 -30.71
CA PRO A 135 1.68 1.73 -30.56
C PRO A 135 0.72 0.77 -29.84
N ALA A 136 0.99 -0.54 -29.83
CA ALA A 136 0.07 -1.55 -29.30
C ALA A 136 -0.30 -1.33 -27.81
N PRO A 137 0.65 -1.20 -26.86
CA PRO A 137 0.29 -0.99 -25.46
C PRO A 137 -0.48 0.31 -25.21
N ARG A 138 -0.32 1.34 -26.07
CA ARG A 138 -1.07 2.59 -25.95
C ARG A 138 -2.53 2.45 -26.36
N ILE A 139 -2.81 1.62 -27.37
CA ILE A 139 -4.19 1.33 -27.79
C ILE A 139 -4.89 0.48 -26.74
N GLU A 140 -4.24 -0.59 -26.27
CA GLU A 140 -4.80 -1.42 -25.20
C GLU A 140 -5.04 -0.59 -23.92
N LEU A 141 -4.10 0.31 -23.56
CA LEU A 141 -4.30 1.24 -22.44
C LEU A 141 -5.48 2.20 -22.69
N ALA A 142 -5.65 2.68 -23.92
CA ALA A 142 -6.78 3.53 -24.27
C ALA A 142 -8.12 2.80 -24.15
N GLU A 143 -8.17 1.51 -24.49
CA GLU A 143 -9.34 0.63 -24.28
C GLU A 143 -9.65 0.48 -22.79
N VAL A 144 -8.65 0.20 -21.95
CA VAL A 144 -8.82 0.09 -20.48
C VAL A 144 -9.42 1.38 -19.89
N TRP A 145 -8.92 2.54 -20.29
CA TRP A 145 -9.48 3.83 -19.84
C TRP A 145 -10.92 4.03 -20.30
N LEU A 146 -11.31 3.50 -21.46
CA LEU A 146 -12.70 3.54 -21.90
C LEU A 146 -13.58 2.51 -21.22
N ASP A 147 -13.06 1.42 -20.68
CA ASP A 147 -13.85 0.44 -19.94
C ASP A 147 -13.99 0.81 -18.46
N SER A 148 -13.06 1.61 -17.91
CA SER A 148 -13.09 2.14 -16.53
C SER A 148 -14.22 3.16 -16.23
N ARG A 149 -15.35 3.12 -16.95
CA ARG A 149 -16.49 4.06 -16.86
C ARG A 149 -17.35 3.93 -15.60
N GLN A 150 -16.89 3.21 -14.57
CA GLN A 150 -17.72 2.88 -13.41
C GLN A 150 -18.19 4.12 -12.62
N LYS A 151 -17.48 5.26 -12.68
CA LYS A 151 -17.87 6.50 -12.00
C LYS A 151 -18.31 7.59 -13.01
N PRO A 152 -19.56 8.08 -12.97
CA PRO A 152 -20.07 9.09 -13.92
C PRO A 152 -19.21 10.35 -14.02
N SER A 153 -18.57 10.77 -12.92
CA SER A 153 -17.72 11.95 -12.85
C SER A 153 -16.37 11.80 -13.59
N THR A 154 -15.85 10.57 -13.74
CA THR A 154 -14.52 10.33 -14.35
C THR A 154 -14.60 10.01 -15.84
N VAL A 155 -15.77 9.63 -16.36
CA VAL A 155 -16.00 9.22 -17.76
C VAL A 155 -15.41 10.21 -18.76
N ARG A 156 -15.61 11.52 -18.55
CA ARG A 156 -15.11 12.56 -19.45
C ARG A 156 -13.58 12.63 -19.47
N ASN A 157 -12.95 12.51 -18.32
CA ASN A 157 -11.50 12.61 -18.18
C ASN A 157 -10.81 11.36 -18.74
N ASN A 158 -11.31 10.17 -18.38
CA ASN A 158 -10.77 8.89 -18.86
C ASN A 158 -10.88 8.80 -20.38
N ARG A 159 -12.00 9.27 -20.94
CA ARG A 159 -12.18 9.36 -22.38
C ARG A 159 -11.22 10.33 -23.07
N LYS A 160 -10.98 11.51 -22.48
CA LYS A 160 -10.01 12.48 -23.00
C LYS A 160 -8.60 11.86 -23.00
N LYS A 161 -8.23 11.14 -21.93
CA LYS A 161 -6.97 10.39 -21.84
C LYS A 161 -6.89 9.32 -22.92
N ALA A 162 -7.89 8.47 -23.07
CA ALA A 162 -7.95 7.42 -24.09
C ALA A 162 -7.75 7.97 -25.52
N LEU A 163 -8.45 9.06 -25.88
CA LEU A 163 -8.26 9.71 -27.18
C LEU A 163 -6.86 10.32 -27.35
N LYS A 164 -6.25 10.83 -26.28
CA LYS A 164 -4.88 11.35 -26.32
C LYS A 164 -3.89 10.21 -26.59
N LEU A 165 -4.05 9.07 -25.91
CA LEU A 165 -3.24 7.86 -26.12
C LEU A 165 -3.38 7.31 -27.54
N ALA A 166 -4.61 7.20 -28.05
CA ALA A 166 -4.86 6.72 -29.41
C ALA A 166 -4.27 7.63 -30.48
N ARG A 167 -4.29 8.95 -30.27
CA ARG A 167 -3.62 9.90 -31.18
C ARG A 167 -2.09 9.78 -31.12
N ALA A 168 -1.54 9.55 -29.93
CA ALA A 168 -0.11 9.27 -29.81
C ALA A 168 0.26 7.99 -30.56
N ALA A 169 -0.51 6.91 -30.39
CA ALA A 169 -0.33 5.67 -31.16
C ALA A 169 -0.46 5.89 -32.68
N TYR A 170 -1.42 6.72 -33.12
CA TYR A 170 -1.59 7.08 -34.53
C TYR A 170 -0.41 7.85 -35.09
N SER A 171 0.21 8.75 -34.30
CA SER A 171 1.40 9.48 -34.72
C SER A 171 2.63 8.60 -34.86
N LEU A 172 2.69 7.48 -34.13
CA LEU A 172 3.76 6.49 -34.24
C LEU A 172 3.57 5.60 -35.48
N GLU A 173 2.35 5.11 -35.69
CA GLU A 173 2.05 4.21 -36.81
C GLU A 173 0.69 4.54 -37.46
N PRO A 174 0.64 5.48 -38.43
CA PRO A 174 -0.61 5.96 -39.03
C PRO A 174 -1.41 4.88 -39.79
N HIS A 175 -0.73 3.83 -40.26
CA HIS A 175 -1.31 2.74 -41.03
C HIS A 175 -1.77 1.57 -40.17
N ASN A 176 -1.63 1.65 -38.85
CA ASN A 176 -2.03 0.57 -37.96
C ASN A 176 -3.57 0.42 -37.94
N PRO A 177 -4.12 -0.75 -38.35
CA PRO A 177 -5.56 -0.93 -38.46
C PRO A 177 -6.28 -0.90 -37.11
N GLN A 178 -5.63 -1.33 -36.03
CA GLN A 178 -6.22 -1.31 -34.68
C GLN A 178 -6.41 0.14 -34.20
N VAL A 179 -5.39 0.98 -34.37
CA VAL A 179 -5.44 2.42 -34.05
C VAL A 179 -6.55 3.12 -34.83
N LEU A 180 -6.63 2.86 -36.14
CA LEU A 180 -7.64 3.45 -37.02
C LEU A 180 -9.07 3.02 -36.63
N ARG A 181 -9.27 1.73 -36.31
CA ARG A 181 -10.56 1.22 -35.82
C ARG A 181 -10.96 1.89 -34.53
N PHE A 182 -10.04 1.98 -33.55
CA PHE A 182 -10.27 2.63 -32.27
C PHE A 182 -10.68 4.11 -32.43
N ILE A 183 -9.91 4.88 -33.21
CA ILE A 183 -10.21 6.29 -33.45
C ILE A 183 -11.55 6.46 -34.18
N LYS A 184 -11.84 5.63 -35.19
CA LYS A 184 -13.09 5.70 -35.95
C LYS A 184 -14.30 5.38 -35.07
N ALA A 185 -14.22 4.31 -34.25
CA ALA A 185 -15.28 3.92 -33.33
C ALA A 185 -15.60 5.04 -32.32
N HIS A 186 -14.57 5.73 -31.80
CA HIS A 186 -14.75 6.71 -30.74
C HIS A 186 -14.90 8.17 -31.21
N LYS A 187 -14.61 8.47 -32.48
CA LYS A 187 -14.90 9.77 -33.10
C LYS A 187 -16.41 10.06 -33.06
N TRP A 188 -17.26 9.08 -33.34
CA TRP A 188 -18.72 9.21 -33.33
C TRP A 188 -19.27 9.54 -31.94
N MET A 189 -18.79 8.84 -30.91
CA MET A 189 -19.19 9.13 -29.54
C MET A 189 -18.81 10.56 -29.11
N SER A 190 -17.80 11.19 -29.73
CA SER A 190 -17.28 12.51 -29.28
C SER A 190 -18.21 13.64 -29.73
N ILE A 191 -18.95 13.38 -30.81
CA ILE A 191 -20.01 14.22 -31.33
C ILE A 191 -21.22 14.18 -30.39
N VAL A 192 -21.55 13.00 -29.84
CA VAL A 192 -22.67 12.79 -28.90
C VAL A 192 -22.42 13.45 -27.53
N LEU A 193 -21.18 13.48 -27.05
CA LEU A 193 -20.82 14.08 -25.76
C LEU A 193 -20.26 15.51 -25.85
N LYS A 194 -20.34 16.18 -27.02
CA LYS A 194 -20.12 17.64 -27.02
C LYS A 194 -21.14 18.22 -26.04
N PRO A 195 -20.72 18.84 -24.92
CA PRO A 195 -21.67 19.43 -23.99
C PRO A 195 -22.53 20.37 -24.81
N ARG A 196 -23.83 20.09 -24.88
CA ARG A 196 -24.83 20.99 -25.45
C ARG A 196 -24.51 22.35 -24.84
N ARG A 197 -24.00 23.29 -25.65
CA ARG A 197 -23.35 24.51 -25.15
C ARG A 197 -24.26 25.12 -24.08
N PRO A 198 -23.86 25.14 -22.79
CA PRO A 198 -24.74 25.54 -21.70
C PRO A 198 -25.21 26.99 -21.86
N TRP A 199 -24.53 27.78 -22.70
CA TRP A 199 -24.93 29.13 -23.05
C TRP A 199 -26.36 29.23 -23.60
N GLN A 200 -26.86 28.21 -24.32
CA GLN A 200 -28.26 28.22 -24.80
C GLN A 200 -29.28 28.01 -23.67
N TYR A 201 -28.90 27.32 -22.59
CA TYR A 201 -29.73 27.12 -21.40
C TYR A 201 -29.49 28.17 -20.30
N MET A 202 -28.34 28.84 -20.31
CA MET A 202 -27.99 29.95 -19.40
C MET A 202 -28.52 31.31 -19.88
N ALA A 203 -28.78 31.48 -21.18
CA ALA A 203 -29.36 32.72 -21.71
C ALA A 203 -30.76 33.01 -21.12
N TYR A 204 -31.58 31.97 -20.92
CA TYR A 204 -32.91 32.11 -20.31
C TYR A 204 -32.89 32.57 -18.84
N PRO A 205 -32.14 31.92 -17.91
CA PRO A 205 -32.04 32.38 -16.53
C PRO A 205 -31.33 33.73 -16.42
N LEU A 206 -30.33 34.04 -17.27
CA LEU A 206 -29.75 35.39 -17.30
C LEU A 206 -30.76 36.46 -17.74
N ALA A 207 -31.59 36.17 -18.74
CA ALA A 207 -32.68 37.07 -19.14
C ALA A 207 -33.74 37.23 -18.04
N LEU A 208 -34.07 36.16 -17.31
CA LEU A 208 -34.97 36.20 -16.15
C LEU A 208 -34.38 36.97 -14.97
N ILE A 209 -33.09 36.80 -14.67
CA ILE A 209 -32.38 37.56 -13.64
C ILE A 209 -32.35 39.04 -14.01
N LEU A 210 -32.06 39.37 -15.28
CA LEU A 210 -32.08 40.74 -15.77
C LEU A 210 -33.50 41.36 -15.64
N LEU A 211 -34.53 40.61 -16.01
CA LEU A 211 -35.94 41.01 -15.85
C LEU A 211 -36.29 41.23 -14.36
N PHE A 212 -35.83 40.34 -13.48
CA PHE A 212 -36.03 40.45 -12.03
C PHE A 212 -35.35 41.69 -11.45
N PHE A 213 -34.12 42.00 -11.87
CA PHE A 213 -33.43 43.24 -11.49
C PHE A 213 -34.16 44.49 -11.98
N LEU A 214 -34.70 44.48 -13.21
CA LEU A 214 -35.52 45.58 -13.71
C LEU A 214 -36.81 45.75 -12.88
N LEU A 215 -37.44 44.66 -12.46
CA LEU A 215 -38.62 44.69 -11.58
C LEU A 215 -38.28 45.17 -10.16
N LEU A 216 -37.11 44.78 -9.62
CA LEU A 216 -36.62 45.24 -8.31
C LEU A 216 -36.38 46.75 -8.30
N ILE A 217 -35.79 47.31 -9.36
CA ILE A 217 -35.59 48.76 -9.50
C ILE A 217 -36.95 49.49 -9.53
N TRP A 218 -37.95 48.91 -10.18
CA TRP A 218 -39.29 49.50 -10.27
C TRP A 218 -40.09 49.41 -8.96
N ARG A 219 -39.72 48.50 -8.04
CA ARG A 219 -40.37 48.30 -6.73
C ARG A 219 -39.50 48.67 -5.52
N TRP A 220 -38.53 49.56 -5.71
CA TRP A 220 -37.58 49.97 -4.68
C TRP A 220 -38.26 50.48 -3.39
N ASP A 221 -39.39 51.17 -3.50
CA ASP A 221 -40.16 51.70 -2.36
C ASP A 221 -40.73 50.62 -1.43
N TRP A 222 -40.96 49.40 -1.94
CA TRP A 222 -41.44 48.28 -1.12
C TRP A 222 -40.32 47.59 -0.35
N ILE A 223 -39.13 47.48 -0.95
CA ILE A 223 -37.98 46.77 -0.37
C ILE A 223 -37.34 47.55 0.77
N SER A 224 -37.31 48.88 0.68
CA SER A 224 -36.79 49.74 1.74
C SER A 224 -37.56 49.57 3.07
N SER A 225 -38.82 49.15 3.02
CA SER A 225 -39.62 48.86 4.22
C SER A 225 -39.20 47.58 4.97
N PHE A 226 -38.56 46.62 4.29
CA PHE A 226 -38.07 45.37 4.89
C PHE A 226 -36.77 45.55 5.69
N PHE A 227 -36.02 46.62 5.44
CA PHE A 227 -34.76 46.91 6.11
C PHE A 227 -34.91 47.91 7.27
N GLN A 228 -36.13 48.13 7.77
CA GLN A 228 -36.28 48.84 9.02
C GLN A 228 -35.63 48.01 10.15
N PRO A 229 -34.64 48.57 10.87
CA PRO A 229 -33.96 47.84 11.93
C PRO A 229 -35.00 47.42 12.99
N PRO A 230 -34.99 46.16 13.44
CA PRO A 230 -35.85 45.75 14.53
C PRO A 230 -35.59 46.65 15.74
N SER A 231 -36.67 47.07 16.40
CA SER A 231 -36.60 47.94 17.56
C SER A 231 -35.65 47.36 18.62
N PRO A 232 -34.82 48.19 19.27
CA PRO A 232 -33.82 47.73 20.22
C PRO A 232 -34.50 47.02 21.41
N VAL A 233 -34.29 45.71 21.51
CA VAL A 233 -34.70 44.91 22.67
C VAL A 233 -33.75 45.25 23.82
N ILE A 234 -34.32 45.77 24.91
CA ILE A 234 -33.64 46.06 26.17
C ILE A 234 -33.06 44.75 26.73
N PRO A 235 -31.74 44.62 26.96
CA PRO A 235 -31.17 43.39 27.48
C PRO A 235 -31.57 43.22 28.95
N ALA A 236 -32.41 42.21 29.22
CA ALA A 236 -32.63 41.72 30.56
C ALA A 236 -31.32 41.09 31.06
N ASN A 237 -30.76 41.71 32.09
CA ASN A 237 -29.59 41.30 32.83
C ASN A 237 -29.83 39.93 33.49
N ARG A 238 -29.63 38.82 32.75
CA ARG A 238 -29.47 37.49 33.33
C ARG A 238 -28.00 37.26 33.58
N GLN A 239 -27.60 37.39 34.82
CA GLN A 239 -26.42 36.71 35.36
C GLN A 239 -26.71 35.21 35.26
N ALA A 240 -26.48 34.63 34.07
CA ALA A 240 -26.39 33.19 33.92
C ALA A 240 -25.09 32.81 34.62
N GLU A 241 -25.26 32.12 35.75
CA GLU A 241 -24.22 31.37 36.44
C GLU A 241 -23.41 30.62 35.38
N ILE A 242 -22.15 31.02 35.19
CA ILE A 242 -21.25 30.37 34.24
C ILE A 242 -20.93 29.02 34.86
N THR A 243 -21.76 28.02 34.56
CA THR A 243 -21.40 26.63 34.80
C THR A 243 -20.17 26.38 33.94
N VAL A 244 -19.01 26.27 34.59
CA VAL A 244 -17.76 25.86 33.94
C VAL A 244 -17.97 24.42 33.49
N ILE A 245 -18.40 24.25 32.23
CA ILE A 245 -18.47 22.94 31.59
C ILE A 245 -17.02 22.48 31.43
N PRO A 246 -16.61 21.33 31.98
CA PRO A 246 -15.26 20.83 31.78
C PRO A 246 -15.00 20.61 30.29
N ASP A 247 -13.76 20.85 29.84
CA ASP A 247 -13.37 20.73 28.42
C ASP A 247 -13.63 19.32 27.86
N SER A 248 -13.75 18.31 28.72
CA SER A 248 -14.21 16.97 28.37
C SER A 248 -14.85 16.24 29.54
N ARG A 249 -15.62 15.19 29.24
CA ARG A 249 -16.21 14.26 30.21
C ARG A 249 -16.30 12.85 29.65
N ASP A 250 -16.20 11.87 30.54
CA ASP A 250 -16.46 10.47 30.20
C ASP A 250 -17.94 10.26 29.87
N ILE A 251 -18.22 9.34 28.95
CA ILE A 251 -19.58 8.97 28.54
C ILE A 251 -19.80 7.47 28.64
N GLN A 252 -20.97 7.06 29.10
CA GLN A 252 -21.33 5.65 29.17
C GLN A 252 -21.63 5.09 27.78
N VAL A 253 -21.12 3.89 27.50
CA VAL A 253 -21.34 3.18 26.25
C VAL A 253 -22.14 1.91 26.53
N ASN A 254 -23.35 1.85 25.99
CA ASN A 254 -24.21 0.68 26.03
C ASN A 254 -23.88 -0.25 24.84
N THR A 255 -23.49 -1.47 25.15
CA THR A 255 -23.15 -2.50 24.16
C THR A 255 -24.16 -3.64 24.12
N GLN A 256 -25.33 -3.48 24.76
CA GLN A 256 -26.36 -4.52 24.84
C GLN A 256 -26.81 -5.04 23.47
N ALA A 257 -26.83 -4.18 22.45
CA ALA A 257 -27.20 -4.58 21.09
C ALA A 257 -26.20 -5.57 20.44
N LEU A 258 -24.97 -5.65 20.96
CA LEU A 258 -23.94 -6.60 20.53
C LEU A 258 -23.84 -7.84 21.43
N ASN A 259 -24.54 -7.87 22.56
CA ASN A 259 -24.48 -9.00 23.49
C ASN A 259 -25.07 -10.26 22.84
N GLY A 260 -24.28 -11.34 22.81
CA GLY A 260 -24.64 -12.60 22.14
C GLY A 260 -24.45 -12.60 20.62
N GLY A 261 -23.97 -11.49 20.05
CA GLY A 261 -23.57 -11.40 18.66
C GLY A 261 -22.19 -12.00 18.39
N PRO A 262 -21.73 -11.98 17.13
CA PRO A 262 -20.42 -12.53 16.74
C PRO A 262 -19.24 -11.73 17.30
N LEU A 263 -19.47 -10.46 17.66
CA LEU A 263 -18.49 -9.53 18.20
C LEU A 263 -18.86 -9.10 19.62
N THR A 264 -17.89 -9.17 20.54
CA THR A 264 -18.02 -8.61 21.89
C THR A 264 -17.16 -7.36 22.01
N PRO A 265 -17.77 -6.18 22.17
CA PRO A 265 -17.03 -4.96 22.42
C PRO A 265 -16.54 -4.91 23.88
N GLN A 266 -15.31 -4.45 24.06
CA GLN A 266 -14.73 -4.07 25.35
C GLN A 266 -14.30 -2.61 25.24
N ILE A 267 -15.09 -1.71 25.83
CA ILE A 267 -14.80 -0.28 25.82
C ILE A 267 -13.81 0.02 26.93
N VAL A 268 -12.70 0.67 26.58
CA VAL A 268 -11.68 1.08 27.54
C VAL A 268 -11.85 2.54 27.90
N PHE A 269 -12.14 3.38 26.90
CA PHE A 269 -12.26 4.82 27.07
C PHE A 269 -13.33 5.37 26.15
N ALA A 270 -14.15 6.27 26.66
CA ALA A 270 -15.17 6.97 25.88
C ALA A 270 -15.34 8.37 26.46
N GLU A 271 -15.03 9.38 25.66
CA GLU A 271 -14.97 10.77 26.07
C GLU A 271 -15.69 11.64 25.05
N VAL A 272 -16.41 12.63 25.55
CA VAL A 272 -16.98 13.71 24.76
C VAL A 272 -16.50 15.04 25.31
N GLY A 273 -16.14 15.97 24.45
CA GLY A 273 -15.56 17.23 24.90
C GLY A 273 -15.57 18.30 23.84
N ARG A 274 -14.89 19.41 24.13
CA ARG A 274 -14.71 20.54 23.22
C ARG A 274 -13.24 20.83 23.01
N LYS A 275 -12.88 21.13 21.78
CA LYS A 275 -11.56 21.65 21.42
C LYS A 275 -11.74 22.76 20.40
N ASN A 276 -11.28 23.97 20.72
CA ASN A 276 -11.46 25.16 19.89
C ASN A 276 -12.95 25.42 19.53
N ASN A 277 -13.83 25.34 20.54
CA ASN A 277 -15.30 25.46 20.41
C ASN A 277 -16.01 24.37 19.60
N ALA A 278 -15.28 23.44 18.98
CA ALA A 278 -15.86 22.29 18.28
C ALA A 278 -15.99 21.10 19.24
N SER A 279 -17.16 20.49 19.24
CA SER A 279 -17.50 19.31 20.03
C SER A 279 -16.89 18.05 19.39
N TYR A 280 -16.35 17.14 20.18
CA TYR A 280 -15.81 15.86 19.70
C TYR A 280 -16.32 14.68 20.53
N LEU A 281 -16.31 13.51 19.90
CA LEU A 281 -16.45 12.19 20.49
C LEU A 281 -15.15 11.42 20.23
N HIS A 282 -14.61 10.78 21.27
CA HIS A 282 -13.47 9.90 21.21
C HIS A 282 -13.79 8.59 21.92
N LEU A 283 -13.67 7.47 21.22
CA LEU A 283 -13.98 6.14 21.72
C LEU A 283 -12.83 5.19 21.41
N ILE A 284 -12.30 4.52 22.44
CA ILE A 284 -11.24 3.51 22.34
C ILE A 284 -11.73 2.22 22.97
N GLY A 285 -11.54 1.11 22.26
CA GLY A 285 -11.93 -0.20 22.75
C GLY A 285 -11.33 -1.32 21.93
N ARG A 286 -11.89 -2.52 22.15
CA ARG A 286 -11.57 -3.74 21.42
C ARG A 286 -12.83 -4.43 20.98
N LEU A 287 -12.79 -5.09 19.84
CA LEU A 287 -13.81 -6.03 19.41
C LEU A 287 -13.22 -7.43 19.45
N LYS A 288 -13.83 -8.34 20.22
CA LYS A 288 -13.43 -9.75 20.27
C LYS A 288 -14.38 -10.59 19.44
N SER A 289 -13.85 -11.39 18.52
CA SER A 289 -14.64 -12.41 17.82
C SER A 289 -14.89 -13.59 18.77
N GLN A 290 -16.16 -14.01 18.92
CA GLN A 290 -16.51 -15.10 19.85
C GLN A 290 -16.40 -16.50 19.21
N HIS A 291 -17.24 -16.77 18.21
CA HIS A 291 -17.50 -18.14 17.73
C HIS A 291 -17.47 -18.27 16.20
N GLN A 292 -17.31 -17.18 15.48
CA GLN A 292 -17.43 -17.15 14.02
C GLN A 292 -16.26 -16.39 13.41
N ASN A 293 -15.83 -16.82 12.23
CA ASN A 293 -14.81 -16.12 11.48
C ASN A 293 -15.47 -14.96 10.70
N ILE A 294 -14.94 -13.75 10.87
CA ILE A 294 -15.54 -12.52 10.36
C ILE A 294 -14.62 -11.95 9.28
N GLN A 295 -15.16 -11.73 8.10
CA GLN A 295 -14.45 -11.13 6.97
C GLN A 295 -14.54 -9.60 7.02
N SER A 296 -15.75 -9.08 7.24
CA SER A 296 -16.02 -7.65 7.30
C SER A 296 -17.08 -7.34 8.36
N ALA A 297 -17.02 -6.15 8.94
CA ALA A 297 -17.97 -5.72 9.97
C ALA A 297 -18.18 -4.22 9.91
N ALA A 298 -19.36 -3.80 9.48
CA ALA A 298 -19.89 -2.47 9.68
C ALA A 298 -20.70 -2.43 10.98
N LEU A 299 -20.40 -1.44 11.81
CA LEU A 299 -21.10 -1.13 13.05
C LEU A 299 -21.66 0.29 12.96
N GLU A 300 -22.61 0.61 13.83
CA GLU A 300 -23.11 1.97 13.96
C GLU A 300 -23.01 2.43 15.41
N ILE A 301 -22.50 3.64 15.62
CA ILE A 301 -22.46 4.28 16.94
C ILE A 301 -23.58 5.32 16.99
N TRP A 302 -24.50 5.15 17.92
CA TRP A 302 -25.65 6.02 18.13
C TRP A 302 -25.42 6.88 19.36
N GLY A 303 -25.55 8.20 19.22
CA GLY A 303 -25.53 9.12 20.36
C GLY A 303 -26.94 9.48 20.78
N ARG A 304 -27.25 9.32 22.07
CA ARG A 304 -28.57 9.62 22.64
C ARG A 304 -28.49 10.64 23.76
N ASP A 305 -29.59 11.35 23.97
CA ASP A 305 -29.72 12.32 25.05
C ASP A 305 -30.27 11.69 26.35
N SER A 306 -30.50 12.51 27.38
CA SER A 306 -31.07 12.05 28.66
C SER A 306 -32.48 11.47 28.54
N SER A 307 -33.24 11.83 27.50
CA SER A 307 -34.59 11.31 27.25
C SER A 307 -34.57 10.00 26.43
N GLY A 308 -33.40 9.63 25.90
CA GLY A 308 -33.21 8.53 24.96
C GLY A 308 -33.46 8.92 23.50
N GLU A 309 -33.66 10.20 23.19
CA GLU A 309 -33.80 10.69 21.83
C GLU A 309 -32.46 10.55 21.08
N LEU A 310 -32.54 10.14 19.81
CA LEU A 310 -31.37 9.95 18.95
C LEU A 310 -30.85 11.31 18.46
N LEU A 311 -29.65 11.69 18.88
CA LEU A 311 -28.99 12.93 18.46
C LEU A 311 -28.21 12.76 17.15
N PHE A 312 -27.50 11.64 17.00
CA PHE A 312 -26.75 11.33 15.78
C PHE A 312 -26.51 9.82 15.63
N THR A 313 -26.18 9.43 14.40
CA THR A 313 -25.62 8.12 14.06
C THR A 313 -24.28 8.29 13.37
N MET A 314 -23.35 7.37 13.63
CA MET A 314 -22.03 7.32 13.04
C MET A 314 -21.78 5.93 12.46
N PRO A 315 -21.82 5.74 11.13
CA PRO A 315 -21.39 4.50 10.53
C PRO A 315 -19.90 4.30 10.78
N TRP A 316 -19.52 3.07 11.14
CA TRP A 316 -18.16 2.71 11.47
C TRP A 316 -17.83 1.35 10.87
N ASN A 317 -16.98 1.35 9.84
CA ASN A 317 -16.44 0.12 9.27
C ASN A 317 -15.32 -0.38 10.18
N ALA A 318 -15.67 -1.28 11.11
CA ALA A 318 -14.73 -1.84 12.06
C ALA A 318 -13.76 -2.82 11.40
N LEU A 319 -14.25 -3.66 10.47
CA LEU A 319 -13.44 -4.41 9.51
C LEU A 319 -13.89 -4.06 8.10
N ASP A 320 -12.95 -3.67 7.25
CA ASP A 320 -13.17 -3.52 5.81
C ASP A 320 -12.62 -4.73 5.02
N GLU A 321 -12.86 -4.76 3.71
CA GLU A 321 -12.40 -5.85 2.83
C GLU A 321 -10.87 -6.00 2.75
N ASN A 322 -10.11 -4.98 3.18
CA ASN A 322 -8.64 -5.00 3.19
C ASN A 322 -8.06 -5.33 4.57
N SER A 323 -8.91 -5.44 5.58
CA SER A 323 -8.52 -5.78 6.94
C SER A 323 -8.29 -7.27 7.07
N PRO A 324 -7.32 -7.71 7.89
CA PRO A 324 -7.16 -9.13 8.19
C PRO A 324 -8.47 -9.70 8.73
N PRO A 325 -8.92 -10.87 8.25
CA PRO A 325 -10.10 -11.49 8.80
C PRO A 325 -9.91 -11.89 10.26
N LEU A 326 -10.95 -11.70 11.08
CA LEU A 326 -10.93 -12.13 12.47
C LEU A 326 -11.37 -13.58 12.59
N LEU A 327 -10.50 -14.45 13.11
CA LEU A 327 -10.88 -15.79 13.54
C LEU A 327 -11.52 -15.73 14.93
N ALA A 328 -12.26 -16.79 15.28
CA ALA A 328 -12.78 -16.94 16.63
C ALA A 328 -11.66 -16.80 17.68
N GLY A 329 -11.88 -15.95 18.69
CA GLY A 329 -10.91 -15.60 19.72
C GLY A 329 -10.05 -14.38 19.42
N ASP A 330 -9.96 -13.96 18.15
CA ASP A 330 -9.18 -12.78 17.77
C ASP A 330 -9.80 -11.49 18.32
N THR A 331 -8.93 -10.52 18.50
CA THR A 331 -9.28 -9.18 18.94
C THR A 331 -8.80 -8.13 17.94
N LEU A 332 -9.66 -7.16 17.69
CA LEU A 332 -9.35 -5.96 16.91
C LEU A 332 -9.41 -4.74 17.84
N PRO A 333 -8.28 -4.07 18.13
CA PRO A 333 -8.33 -2.77 18.78
C PRO A 333 -8.95 -1.75 17.84
N PHE A 334 -9.67 -0.77 18.39
CA PHE A 334 -10.23 0.30 17.59
C PHE A 334 -10.16 1.65 18.28
N THR A 335 -10.17 2.68 17.46
CA THR A 335 -10.29 4.08 17.86
C THR A 335 -11.26 4.75 16.92
N ALA A 336 -12.38 5.24 17.45
CA ALA A 336 -13.34 6.02 16.71
C ALA A 336 -13.30 7.46 17.23
N PHE A 337 -13.09 8.40 16.31
CA PHE A 337 -13.05 9.83 16.61
C PHE A 337 -13.96 10.59 15.64
N ARG A 338 -14.77 11.50 16.15
CA ARG A 338 -15.65 12.32 15.32
C ARG A 338 -15.87 13.70 15.92
N TRP A 339 -15.83 14.72 15.05
CA TRP A 339 -16.37 16.04 15.36
C TRP A 339 -17.90 16.02 15.28
N LEU A 340 -18.57 16.50 16.32
CA LEU A 340 -20.03 16.58 16.37
C LEU A 340 -20.49 17.91 15.78
N GLU A 341 -21.55 17.89 14.98
CA GLU A 341 -22.16 19.09 14.40
C GLU A 341 -22.97 19.87 15.45
N THR A 342 -23.48 19.16 16.45
CA THR A 342 -24.22 19.70 17.58
C THR A 342 -23.33 19.80 18.82
N SER A 343 -23.80 20.55 19.83
CA SER A 343 -23.12 20.54 21.12
C SER A 343 -23.13 19.13 21.71
N GLU A 344 -22.06 18.78 22.41
CA GLU A 344 -21.87 17.58 23.24
C GLU A 344 -22.68 17.63 24.56
N ALA A 345 -23.19 18.80 24.93
CA ALA A 345 -23.97 18.99 26.16
C ALA A 345 -25.19 18.05 26.30
N PRO A 346 -26.06 17.87 25.29
CA PRO A 346 -27.20 16.96 25.39
C PRO A 346 -26.83 15.47 25.39
N LEU A 347 -25.64 15.09 24.89
CA LEU A 347 -25.26 13.69 24.67
C LEU A 347 -25.00 12.98 26.01
N GLN A 348 -25.78 11.96 26.38
CA GLN A 348 -25.64 11.28 27.68
C GLN A 348 -25.10 9.85 27.58
N ASN A 349 -25.44 9.16 26.50
CA ASN A 349 -25.07 7.77 26.29
C ASN A 349 -24.73 7.51 24.83
N LEU A 350 -23.82 6.57 24.61
CA LEU A 350 -23.53 5.98 23.33
C LEU A 350 -24.10 4.57 23.28
N GLU A 351 -24.57 4.14 22.12
CA GLU A 351 -24.94 2.76 21.86
C GLU A 351 -24.17 2.26 20.64
N ILE A 352 -23.64 1.03 20.69
CA ILE A 352 -23.02 0.40 19.52
C ILE A 352 -23.97 -0.66 18.99
N HIS A 353 -24.44 -0.49 17.76
CA HIS A 353 -25.36 -1.37 17.07
C HIS A 353 -24.63 -2.17 15.98
N PRO A 354 -25.00 -3.44 15.76
CA PRO A 354 -24.49 -4.19 14.61
C PRO A 354 -25.08 -3.62 13.31
N GLY A 355 -24.23 -3.40 12.32
CA GLY A 355 -24.63 -3.15 10.94
C GLY A 355 -24.53 -4.43 10.12
N GLU A 356 -23.90 -4.35 8.95
CA GLU A 356 -23.63 -5.49 8.08
C GLU A 356 -22.36 -6.23 8.55
N ILE A 357 -22.48 -7.53 8.83
CA ILE A 357 -21.35 -8.38 9.22
C ILE A 357 -21.29 -9.54 8.23
N GLU A 358 -20.17 -9.65 7.53
CA GLU A 358 -19.91 -10.75 6.61
C GLU A 358 -19.02 -11.80 7.27
N PHE A 359 -19.42 -13.06 7.12
CA PHE A 359 -18.74 -14.20 7.73
C PHE A 359 -17.91 -14.95 6.69
N ILE A 360 -16.79 -15.47 7.14
CA ILE A 360 -16.03 -16.44 6.36
C ILE A 360 -16.73 -17.80 6.46
N PRO A 361 -16.98 -18.49 5.33
CA PRO A 361 -17.51 -19.84 5.36
C PRO A 361 -16.67 -20.74 6.26
N ALA A 362 -17.33 -21.57 7.09
CA ALA A 362 -16.64 -22.44 8.05
C ALA A 362 -15.64 -23.43 7.42
N ASN A 363 -15.75 -23.69 6.11
CA ASN A 363 -14.88 -24.59 5.37
C ASN A 363 -13.74 -23.88 4.63
N THR A 364 -13.55 -22.57 4.82
CA THR A 364 -12.44 -21.86 4.21
C THR A 364 -11.16 -22.17 4.97
N ASP A 365 -10.32 -23.02 4.38
CA ASP A 365 -8.98 -23.28 4.89
C ASP A 365 -8.10 -22.05 4.68
N ILE A 366 -7.87 -21.29 5.75
CA ILE A 366 -6.88 -20.20 5.74
C ILE A 366 -5.52 -20.83 6.03
N PRO A 367 -4.54 -20.74 5.12
CA PRO A 367 -3.23 -21.31 5.36
C PRO A 367 -2.57 -20.58 6.54
N ILE A 368 -2.25 -21.33 7.59
CA ILE A 368 -1.57 -20.84 8.79
C ILE A 368 -0.12 -21.32 8.76
N MET A 369 0.81 -20.40 8.95
CA MET A 369 2.23 -20.68 9.13
C MET A 369 2.68 -20.19 10.50
N GLU A 370 3.43 -21.01 11.24
CA GLU A 370 4.01 -20.63 12.53
C GLU A 370 5.43 -20.05 12.32
N PRO A 371 5.63 -18.72 12.38
CA PRO A 371 6.96 -18.14 12.26
C PRO A 371 7.78 -18.34 13.54
N GLU A 372 9.10 -18.27 13.40
CA GLU A 372 10.00 -18.22 14.56
C GLU A 372 9.91 -16.85 15.23
N VAL A 373 9.63 -16.80 16.53
CA VAL A 373 9.64 -15.55 17.33
C VAL A 373 10.98 -15.41 18.03
N VAL A 374 11.77 -14.43 17.61
CA VAL A 374 13.12 -14.15 18.11
C VAL A 374 13.10 -12.86 18.93
N TRP A 375 13.64 -12.88 20.15
CA TRP A 375 13.75 -11.69 21.00
C TRP A 375 15.12 -11.02 20.79
N ASN A 376 15.14 -9.88 20.11
CA ASN A 376 16.36 -9.07 19.91
C ASN A 376 16.57 -8.03 21.03
N THR A 377 15.64 -7.97 21.97
CA THR A 377 15.72 -7.18 23.21
C THR A 377 15.62 -8.09 24.43
N LEU A 378 15.91 -7.56 25.62
CA LEU A 378 15.69 -8.27 26.87
C LEU A 378 14.20 -8.56 27.01
N ARG A 379 13.81 -9.83 26.94
CA ARG A 379 12.42 -10.26 27.15
C ARG A 379 11.99 -9.86 28.57
N PRO A 380 10.95 -9.01 28.74
CA PRO A 380 10.45 -8.68 30.07
C PRO A 380 9.99 -9.95 30.78
N GLU A 381 10.23 -10.05 32.10
CA GLU A 381 9.89 -11.27 32.83
C GLU A 381 8.37 -11.55 32.74
N GLY A 382 7.98 -12.82 32.72
CA GLY A 382 6.57 -13.19 32.61
C GLY A 382 5.92 -12.93 31.24
N THR A 383 6.66 -12.39 30.26
CA THR A 383 6.15 -12.24 28.88
C THR A 383 6.45 -13.47 28.04
N ALA A 384 5.48 -13.83 27.20
CA ALA A 384 5.63 -14.85 26.16
C ALA A 384 4.68 -14.50 25.00
N LEU A 385 5.11 -14.78 23.78
CA LEU A 385 4.36 -14.51 22.57
C LEU A 385 4.30 -15.78 21.72
N ALA A 386 3.11 -16.08 21.20
CA ALA A 386 2.93 -16.97 20.05
C ALA A 386 2.56 -16.13 18.82
N ALA A 387 2.90 -16.63 17.64
CA ALA A 387 2.65 -15.93 16.40
C ALA A 387 2.12 -16.88 15.32
N GLU A 388 1.25 -16.35 14.47
CA GLU A 388 0.74 -17.01 13.26
C GLU A 388 0.83 -16.04 12.10
N ILE A 389 1.18 -16.55 10.92
CA ILE A 389 1.08 -15.83 9.65
C ILE A 389 -0.07 -16.42 8.85
N ARG A 390 -0.94 -15.55 8.33
CA ARG A 390 -2.12 -15.88 7.54
C ARG A 390 -2.09 -15.10 6.22
N ASP A 391 -2.88 -15.59 5.25
CA ASP A 391 -3.09 -14.99 3.92
C ASP A 391 -1.82 -14.39 3.28
N GLN A 392 -0.76 -15.19 3.19
CA GLN A 392 0.48 -14.73 2.58
C GLN A 392 0.31 -14.61 1.06
N GLN A 393 0.32 -13.37 0.57
CA GLN A 393 0.25 -13.04 -0.85
C GLN A 393 1.54 -12.38 -1.32
N ILE A 394 2.07 -12.85 -2.45
CA ILE A 394 3.28 -12.30 -3.07
C ILE A 394 2.89 -11.64 -4.38
N TYR A 395 3.13 -10.34 -4.48
CA TYR A 395 2.94 -9.55 -5.68
C TYR A 395 4.29 -9.18 -6.29
N GLU A 396 4.49 -9.46 -7.57
CA GLU A 396 5.70 -8.99 -8.27
C GLU A 396 5.50 -7.56 -8.79
N ALA A 397 6.23 -6.60 -8.20
CA ALA A 397 6.31 -5.22 -8.67
C ALA A 397 7.55 -4.99 -9.57
N TYR A 398 7.78 -3.73 -9.98
CA TYR A 398 8.78 -3.35 -11.00
C TYR A 398 10.22 -3.79 -10.70
N ASP A 399 10.67 -3.59 -9.47
CA ASP A 399 12.05 -3.81 -9.00
C ASP A 399 12.10 -4.66 -7.73
N ARG A 400 10.93 -5.08 -7.24
CA ARG A 400 10.75 -5.76 -5.96
C ARG A 400 9.55 -6.70 -5.99
N GLN A 401 9.57 -7.71 -5.16
CA GLN A 401 8.42 -8.50 -4.75
C GLN A 401 7.83 -7.84 -3.50
N VAL A 402 6.52 -7.62 -3.48
CA VAL A 402 5.78 -7.10 -2.32
C VAL A 402 5.08 -8.29 -1.70
N ILE A 403 5.35 -8.56 -0.42
CA ILE A 403 4.63 -9.56 0.35
C ILE A 403 3.61 -8.82 1.21
N SER A 404 2.36 -9.23 1.09
CA SER A 404 1.30 -8.91 2.05
C SER A 404 1.01 -10.17 2.85
N LEU A 405 0.91 -10.03 4.16
CA LEU A 405 0.54 -11.12 5.05
C LEU A 405 -0.14 -10.56 6.29
N ASP A 406 -0.90 -11.40 6.98
CA ASP A 406 -1.54 -11.05 8.24
C ASP A 406 -0.81 -11.72 9.39
N ILE A 407 -0.46 -10.95 10.41
CA ILE A 407 0.27 -11.45 11.58
C ILE A 407 -0.68 -11.46 12.76
N ALA A 408 -0.98 -12.63 13.29
CA ALA A 408 -1.63 -12.78 14.57
C ALA A 408 -0.58 -12.98 15.66
N LEU A 409 -0.53 -12.08 16.65
CA LEU A 409 0.30 -12.24 17.85
C LEU A 409 -0.61 -12.50 19.06
N GLU A 410 -0.31 -13.56 19.79
CA GLU A 410 -0.98 -13.92 21.03
C GLU A 410 -0.04 -13.73 22.23
N ASN A 411 -0.50 -13.00 23.25
CA ASN A 411 0.20 -12.92 24.52
C ASN A 411 -0.06 -14.17 25.36
N THR A 412 0.83 -15.14 25.27
CA THR A 412 0.80 -16.38 26.06
C THR A 412 1.44 -16.24 27.44
N GLY A 413 1.94 -15.04 27.76
CA GLY A 413 2.56 -14.70 29.04
C GLY A 413 1.57 -14.57 30.20
N VAL A 414 2.08 -14.07 31.33
CA VAL A 414 1.29 -13.76 32.54
C VAL A 414 1.16 -12.26 32.79
N THR A 415 1.95 -11.43 32.10
CA THR A 415 1.89 -9.97 32.18
C THR A 415 1.30 -9.37 30.91
N GLU A 416 0.61 -8.24 31.03
CA GLU A 416 0.19 -7.44 29.89
C GLU A 416 1.43 -6.80 29.23
N LEU A 417 1.28 -6.42 27.96
CA LEU A 417 2.31 -5.69 27.22
C LEU A 417 1.75 -4.33 26.82
N SER A 418 2.33 -3.25 27.31
CA SER A 418 1.94 -1.88 26.98
C SER A 418 2.59 -1.39 25.68
N GLU A 419 3.78 -1.89 25.38
CA GLU A 419 4.52 -1.60 24.16
C GLU A 419 4.96 -2.90 23.51
N LEU A 420 4.85 -2.98 22.17
CA LEU A 420 5.37 -4.09 21.39
C LEU A 420 5.69 -3.58 19.98
N ALA A 421 6.96 -3.66 19.61
CA ALA A 421 7.40 -3.48 18.24
C ALA A 421 8.19 -4.71 17.81
N PHE A 422 7.97 -5.12 16.58
CA PHE A 422 8.68 -6.23 15.98
C PHE A 422 9.18 -5.85 14.59
N SER A 423 10.04 -6.68 14.05
CA SER A 423 10.46 -6.57 12.67
C SER A 423 10.43 -7.94 11.99
N LEU A 424 10.16 -7.95 10.69
CA LEU A 424 10.08 -9.19 9.93
C LEU A 424 11.39 -9.45 9.21
N SER A 425 11.84 -10.70 9.24
CA SER A 425 12.98 -11.13 8.44
C SER A 425 12.63 -12.39 7.65
N MET A 426 13.20 -12.49 6.46
CA MET A 426 13.20 -13.71 5.67
C MET A 426 14.66 -14.13 5.45
N ASN A 427 15.02 -15.33 5.90
CA ASN A 427 16.35 -15.94 5.71
C ASN A 427 17.56 -15.08 6.15
N GLN A 428 17.57 -14.56 7.40
CA GLN A 428 18.69 -13.90 8.11
C GLN A 428 19.42 -12.71 7.42
N THR A 429 19.13 -12.40 6.16
CA THR A 429 20.00 -11.58 5.30
C THR A 429 19.32 -10.32 4.78
N ILE A 430 18.07 -10.06 5.16
CA ILE A 430 17.23 -9.06 4.50
C ILE A 430 16.75 -8.04 5.53
N HIS A 431 16.84 -6.76 5.14
CA HIS A 431 16.47 -5.60 5.95
C HIS A 431 15.10 -5.78 6.60
N SER A 432 15.07 -5.59 7.91
CA SER A 432 13.89 -5.76 8.73
C SER A 432 13.02 -4.50 8.67
N ILE A 433 11.77 -4.62 8.25
CA ILE A 433 10.80 -3.51 8.39
C ILE A 433 10.29 -3.55 9.83
N GLU A 434 10.41 -2.42 10.53
CA GLU A 434 9.88 -2.25 11.88
C GLU A 434 8.37 -1.99 11.82
N TYR A 435 7.63 -2.73 12.63
CA TYR A 435 6.20 -2.59 12.84
C TYR A 435 5.98 -2.28 14.31
N ASN A 436 5.33 -1.15 14.59
CA ASN A 436 4.84 -0.83 15.92
C ASN A 436 3.47 -1.52 16.09
N PHE A 437 3.46 -2.66 16.77
CA PHE A 437 2.24 -3.44 16.99
C PHE A 437 1.34 -2.81 18.05
N LEU A 438 1.97 -2.21 19.06
CA LEU A 438 1.33 -1.38 20.08
C LEU A 438 1.98 0.00 20.03
N ASP A 439 1.34 0.95 19.36
CA ASP A 439 1.68 2.37 19.41
C ASP A 439 0.55 3.11 20.13
N SER A 440 0.87 3.97 21.10
CA SER A 440 -0.13 4.84 21.74
C SER A 440 -0.89 5.64 20.68
N PRO A 441 -2.24 5.59 20.65
CA PRO A 441 -3.16 5.28 21.76
C PRO A 441 -3.67 3.82 21.82
N LEU A 442 -3.02 2.86 21.17
CA LEU A 442 -3.45 1.46 21.15
C LEU A 442 -3.40 0.82 22.53
N LEU A 443 -4.32 -0.11 22.75
CA LEU A 443 -4.54 -0.77 24.04
C LEU A 443 -3.50 -1.88 24.32
N PRO A 444 -3.07 -2.04 25.59
CA PRO A 444 -2.03 -3.00 26.00
C PRO A 444 -2.47 -4.44 25.77
N LEU A 445 -1.66 -5.27 25.11
CA LEU A 445 -2.00 -6.65 24.75
C LEU A 445 -2.18 -7.52 26.01
N GLN A 446 -3.43 -7.88 26.31
CA GLN A 446 -3.82 -8.61 27.51
C GLN A 446 -3.38 -10.06 27.46
N LYS A 447 -3.29 -10.70 28.63
CA LYS A 447 -3.03 -12.14 28.73
C LYS A 447 -4.08 -12.95 27.96
N GLY A 448 -3.62 -13.81 27.04
CA GLY A 448 -4.46 -14.64 26.17
C GLY A 448 -5.18 -13.85 25.07
N GLU A 449 -4.88 -12.56 24.91
CA GLU A 449 -5.36 -11.78 23.78
C GLU A 449 -4.54 -12.14 22.54
N ARG A 450 -5.23 -12.55 21.48
CA ARG A 450 -4.66 -12.68 20.13
C ARG A 450 -5.12 -11.52 19.27
N ARG A 451 -4.18 -10.75 18.74
CA ARG A 451 -4.45 -9.58 17.89
C ARG A 451 -3.84 -9.79 16.52
N VAL A 452 -4.57 -9.41 15.49
CA VAL A 452 -4.15 -9.54 14.09
C VAL A 452 -3.82 -8.16 13.52
N VAL A 453 -2.73 -8.05 12.79
CA VAL A 453 -2.36 -6.85 12.03
C VAL A 453 -1.93 -7.22 10.61
N PRO A 454 -2.25 -6.39 9.60
CA PRO A 454 -1.69 -6.58 8.27
C PRO A 454 -0.24 -6.10 8.25
N ALA A 455 0.63 -6.83 7.56
CA ALA A 455 2.01 -6.46 7.34
C ALA A 455 2.36 -6.55 5.85
N ILE A 456 2.92 -5.45 5.34
CA ILE A 456 3.36 -5.35 3.94
C ILE A 456 4.84 -5.01 3.94
N PHE A 457 5.65 -5.80 3.25
CA PHE A 457 7.06 -5.48 3.01
C PHE A 457 7.49 -5.80 1.60
N SER A 458 8.59 -5.18 1.17
CA SER A 458 9.10 -5.34 -0.18
C SER A 458 10.53 -5.87 -0.20
N MET A 459 10.82 -6.76 -1.13
CA MET A 459 12.11 -7.44 -1.28
C MET A 459 12.61 -7.32 -2.72
N PRO A 460 13.92 -7.25 -2.97
CA PRO A 460 14.46 -7.28 -4.33
C PRO A 460 14.03 -8.53 -5.14
N LEU A 461 13.78 -8.36 -6.45
CA LEU A 461 13.33 -9.44 -7.36
C LEU A 461 14.30 -10.62 -7.50
N ASP A 462 15.59 -10.42 -7.21
CA ASP A 462 16.62 -11.46 -7.29
C ASP A 462 16.55 -12.47 -6.13
N LYS A 463 15.73 -12.22 -5.11
CA LYS A 463 15.54 -13.11 -3.96
C LYS A 463 14.35 -14.03 -4.19
N ARG A 464 14.59 -15.35 -4.08
CA ARG A 464 13.50 -16.35 -4.11
C ARG A 464 12.82 -16.43 -2.75
N ILE A 465 11.56 -16.00 -2.69
CA ILE A 465 10.77 -15.94 -1.46
C ILE A 465 10.10 -17.28 -1.12
N THR A 466 9.81 -18.11 -2.12
CA THR A 466 8.92 -19.29 -1.98
C THR A 466 9.34 -20.30 -0.90
N ASP A 467 10.62 -20.36 -0.55
CA ASP A 467 11.15 -21.31 0.44
C ASP A 467 11.69 -20.61 1.70
N SER A 468 11.48 -19.30 1.82
CA SER A 468 12.04 -18.51 2.91
C SER A 468 11.18 -18.62 4.16
N ARG A 469 11.79 -19.01 5.28
CA ARG A 469 11.12 -18.97 6.59
C ARG A 469 11.00 -17.52 7.05
N VAL A 470 9.80 -17.13 7.47
CA VAL A 470 9.57 -15.84 8.11
C VAL A 470 9.91 -15.97 9.60
N ALA A 471 10.70 -15.04 10.12
CA ALA A 471 10.94 -14.88 11.54
C ALA A 471 10.51 -13.49 11.99
N ILE A 472 9.85 -13.42 13.15
CA ILE A 472 9.40 -12.20 13.80
C ILE A 472 10.40 -11.86 14.90
N HIS A 473 11.08 -10.73 14.73
CA HIS A 473 12.10 -10.24 15.66
C HIS A 473 11.51 -9.17 16.57
N ILE A 474 11.29 -9.49 17.83
CA ILE A 474 10.84 -8.52 18.83
C ILE A 474 11.98 -7.56 19.14
N ILE A 475 11.82 -6.29 18.77
CA ILE A 475 12.82 -5.23 18.93
C ILE A 475 12.55 -4.38 20.17
N ARG A 476 11.29 -4.31 20.61
CA ARG A 476 10.89 -3.58 21.81
C ARG A 476 9.63 -4.19 22.40
N ALA A 477 9.62 -4.35 23.71
CA ALA A 477 8.49 -4.83 24.47
C ALA A 477 8.57 -4.25 25.89
N ASP A 478 7.48 -3.68 26.39
CA ASP A 478 7.37 -3.18 27.76
C ASP A 478 6.06 -3.64 28.40
N ARG A 479 6.05 -3.67 29.73
CA ARG A 479 4.90 -4.11 30.55
C ARG A 479 3.85 -3.02 30.72
#